data_AF-A0A3S8VSZ6-F1
#
_entry.id   AF-A0A3S8VSZ6-F1
#
_cell.length_a   1.000
_cell.length_b   1.000
_cell.length_c   1.000
_cell.angle_alpha   90.00
_cell.angle_beta   90.00
_cell.angle_gamma   90.00
#
_symmetry.space_group_name_H-M   'P 1'
#
loop_
_entity.id
_entity.type
_entity.pdbx_description
1 polymer ?
#
loop_
_entity_poly.entity_id
_entity_poly.type
_entity_poly.pdbx_seq_one_letter_code
_entity_poly.pdbx_strand_id
1 'polypeptide(L)'
;MTVRTEANPPAQQPAPGRTFTAADIEKARSEEKEKLYSRMQKGDERLQAMEAELTTLREEREARQREEAERQAAEEQAAKERAEAEMSAKKLVEERSTEWERKFQELQAEREQERAALAKEAEYNALRAYIQERVNAERSNIAPELVDLVTGNTREEVDASIELLRAKTDAIFQSVTAAQQQARSQMRGVSTTGYTGNGPTDGDAGARQLSVEDIKNMPMSEFAKYRSQLLGAAATNSSNRGLFD
;
A
#
# COMPACT_ATOMS: atom_id res chain seq x y z
N MET A 1 45.67 61.19 117.76
CA MET A 1 45.11 60.64 119.01
C MET A 1 44.73 59.19 118.73
N THR A 2 45.39 58.28 119.44
CA THR A 2 45.09 56.84 119.60
C THR A 2 44.90 55.98 118.35
N VAL A 3 46.03 55.41 117.92
CA VAL A 3 46.14 54.06 117.35
C VAL A 3 45.38 53.08 118.27
N ARG A 4 44.38 52.38 117.75
CA ARG A 4 43.87 51.15 118.37
C ARG A 4 44.38 49.96 117.57
N THR A 5 45.42 49.38 118.14
CA THR A 5 45.92 48.03 117.90
C THR A 5 44.77 47.04 118.08
N GLU A 6 44.22 46.51 116.98
CA GLU A 6 43.40 45.31 117.03
C GLU A 6 44.31 44.09 116.94
N ALA A 7 44.21 43.28 117.98
CA ALA A 7 44.99 42.09 118.21
C ALA A 7 44.73 41.05 117.11
N ASN A 8 45.83 40.49 116.60
CA ASN A 8 45.89 39.27 115.81
C ASN A 8 45.14 38.13 116.53
N PRO A 9 43.99 37.63 116.02
CA PRO A 9 43.41 36.38 116.46
C PRO A 9 44.17 35.21 115.81
N PRO A 10 44.22 34.05 116.46
CA PRO A 10 45.27 33.06 116.28
C PRO A 10 45.28 32.49 114.86
N ALA A 11 46.49 32.16 114.37
CA ALA A 11 46.69 31.35 113.18
C ALA A 11 45.74 30.13 113.22
N GLN A 12 44.75 30.11 112.32
CA GLN A 12 43.95 28.92 112.09
C GLN A 12 44.92 27.81 111.71
N GLN A 13 45.03 26.82 112.60
CA GLN A 13 45.75 25.58 112.35
C GLN A 13 45.29 25.08 110.98
N PRO A 14 46.23 24.67 110.09
CA PRO A 14 45.84 24.11 108.80
C PRO A 14 44.84 22.99 109.10
N ALA A 15 43.61 23.11 108.57
CA ALA A 15 42.66 22.01 108.63
C ALA A 15 43.44 20.76 108.24
N PRO A 16 43.42 19.67 109.06
CA PRO A 16 44.26 18.51 108.79
C PRO A 16 44.01 18.14 107.34
N GLY A 17 45.04 18.33 106.51
CA GLY A 17 44.92 18.11 105.07
C GLY A 17 44.27 16.76 104.93
N ARG A 18 43.15 16.66 104.21
CA ARG A 18 42.56 15.36 103.92
C ARG A 18 43.61 14.58 103.14
N THR A 19 44.43 13.84 103.86
CA THR A 19 45.45 12.97 103.30
C THR A 19 44.69 11.75 102.85
N PHE A 20 44.44 11.67 101.54
CA PHE A 20 43.88 10.47 100.93
C PHE A 20 44.81 9.30 101.25
N THR A 21 44.24 8.25 101.84
CA THR A 21 44.99 7.01 102.05
C THR A 21 45.14 6.28 100.71
N ALA A 22 46.10 5.35 100.60
CA ALA A 22 46.24 4.54 99.39
C ALA A 22 44.94 3.80 99.02
N ALA A 23 44.16 3.38 100.02
CA ALA A 23 42.86 2.73 99.84
C ALA A 23 41.80 3.67 99.25
N ASP A 24 41.78 4.95 99.65
CA ASP A 24 40.84 5.95 99.11
C ASP A 24 41.10 6.25 97.63
N ILE A 25 42.38 6.27 97.23
CA ILE A 25 42.79 6.47 95.84
C ILE A 25 42.42 5.26 94.98
N GLU A 26 42.62 4.05 95.49
CA GLU A 26 42.25 2.81 94.78
C GLU A 26 40.73 2.73 94.56
N LYS A 27 39.94 3.11 95.57
CA LYS A 27 38.48 3.18 95.48
C LYS A 27 38.02 4.22 94.45
N ALA A 28 38.57 5.43 94.49
CA ALA A 28 38.27 6.46 93.49
C ALA A 28 38.66 6.02 92.07
N ARG A 29 39.80 5.33 91.90
CA ARG A 29 40.18 4.75 90.60
C ARG A 29 39.18 3.69 90.13
N SER A 30 38.70 2.82 91.02
CA SER A 30 37.71 1.80 90.67
C SER A 30 36.37 2.40 90.24
N GLU A 31 35.88 3.43 90.94
CA GLU A 31 34.62 4.12 90.62
C GLU A 31 34.72 4.91 89.31
N GLU A 32 35.84 5.60 89.06
CA GLU A 32 36.07 6.29 87.77
C GLU A 32 36.21 5.30 86.63
N LYS A 33 36.88 4.16 86.85
CA LYS A 33 36.98 3.07 85.88
C LYS A 33 35.58 2.54 85.52
N GLU A 34 34.75 2.21 86.51
CA GLU A 34 33.39 1.70 86.29
C GLU A 34 32.51 2.70 85.53
N LYS A 35 32.57 4.00 85.88
CA LYS A 35 31.87 5.07 85.15
C LYS A 35 32.34 5.17 83.69
N LEU A 36 33.66 5.07 83.45
CA LEU A 36 34.22 5.13 82.10
C LEU A 36 33.81 3.92 81.26
N TYR A 37 33.89 2.70 81.79
CA TYR A 37 33.42 1.50 81.09
C TYR A 37 31.92 1.55 80.82
N SER A 38 31.11 2.00 81.78
CA SER A 38 29.67 2.17 81.57
C SER A 38 29.37 3.21 80.47
N ARG A 39 30.16 4.29 80.38
CA ARG A 39 30.03 5.27 79.29
C ARG A 39 30.48 4.71 77.95
N MET A 40 31.58 3.96 77.90
CA MET A 40 32.05 3.30 76.68
C MET A 40 31.01 2.29 76.19
N GLN A 41 30.50 1.43 77.07
CA GLN A 41 29.48 0.44 76.73
C GLN A 41 28.21 1.08 76.16
N LYS A 42 27.72 2.19 76.76
CA LYS A 42 26.60 2.96 76.21
C LYS A 42 26.92 3.64 74.87
N GLY A 43 28.19 4.00 74.66
CA GLY A 43 28.67 4.53 73.38
C GLY A 43 28.66 3.45 72.30
N ASP A 44 29.17 2.27 72.61
CA ASP A 44 29.19 1.11 71.71
C ASP A 44 27.78 0.66 71.34
N GLU A 45 26.85 0.61 72.31
CA GLU A 45 25.42 0.30 72.07
C GLU A 45 24.77 1.33 71.13
N ARG A 46 25.10 2.62 71.27
CA ARG A 46 24.60 3.67 70.37
C ARG A 46 25.20 3.57 68.98
N LEU A 47 26.48 3.25 68.86
CA LEU A 47 27.13 3.04 67.56
C LEU A 47 26.52 1.85 66.83
N GLN A 48 26.31 0.73 67.52
CA GLN A 48 25.64 -0.45 66.96
C GLN A 48 24.20 -0.14 66.52
N ALA A 49 23.43 0.60 67.32
CA ALA A 49 22.08 1.01 66.95
C ALA A 49 22.08 1.92 65.71
N MET A 50 23.03 2.85 65.63
CA MET A 50 23.15 3.77 64.50
C MET A 50 23.64 3.06 63.22
N GLU A 51 24.52 2.06 63.34
CA GLU A 51 24.93 1.21 62.23
C GLU A 51 23.76 0.36 61.70
N ALA A 52 22.92 -0.17 62.58
CA ALA A 52 21.70 -0.88 62.21
C ALA A 52 20.68 0.04 61.49
N GLU A 53 20.52 1.27 61.95
CA GLU A 53 19.65 2.25 61.29
C GLU A 53 20.21 2.68 59.92
N LEU A 54 21.53 2.86 59.79
CA LEU A 54 22.16 3.21 58.51
C LEU A 54 22.10 2.07 57.50
N THR A 55 22.21 0.82 57.93
CA THR A 55 22.07 -0.36 57.05
C THR A 55 20.65 -0.49 56.53
N THR A 56 19.65 -0.42 57.40
CA THR A 56 18.23 -0.43 57.00
C THR A 56 17.87 0.73 56.06
N LEU A 57 18.32 1.95 56.34
CA LEU A 57 18.12 3.11 55.46
C LEU A 57 18.77 2.94 54.08
N ARG A 58 19.94 2.29 54.01
CA ARG A 58 20.61 2.00 52.73
C ARG A 58 19.83 0.95 51.94
N GLU A 59 19.43 -0.13 52.59
CA GLU A 59 18.62 -1.19 51.98
C GLU A 59 17.28 -0.66 51.46
N GLU A 60 16.57 0.18 52.23
CA GLU A 60 15.34 0.80 51.76
C GLU A 60 15.55 1.73 50.56
N ARG A 61 16.64 2.52 50.54
CA ARG A 61 16.95 3.39 49.41
C ARG A 61 17.28 2.60 48.17
N GLU A 62 18.09 1.54 48.30
CA GLU A 62 18.38 0.65 47.19
C GLU A 62 17.12 -0.06 46.68
N ALA A 63 16.24 -0.52 47.58
CA ALA A 63 14.99 -1.15 47.21
C ALA A 63 14.08 -0.19 46.44
N ARG A 64 13.92 1.06 46.90
CA ARG A 64 13.14 2.09 46.19
C ARG A 64 13.74 2.43 44.83
N GLN A 65 15.07 2.58 44.75
CA GLN A 65 15.75 2.86 43.48
C GLN A 65 15.58 1.72 42.48
N ARG A 66 15.63 0.46 42.94
CA ARG A 66 15.38 -0.72 42.09
C ARG A 66 13.94 -0.77 41.63
N GLU A 67 12.96 -0.55 42.52
CA GLU A 67 11.54 -0.54 42.15
C GLU A 67 11.23 0.59 41.14
N GLU A 68 11.78 1.80 41.34
CA GLU A 68 11.65 2.91 40.40
C GLU A 68 12.30 2.59 39.05
N ALA A 69 13.50 2.00 39.05
CA ALA A 69 14.19 1.61 37.83
C ALA A 69 13.43 0.50 37.08
N GLU A 70 12.88 -0.49 37.79
CA GLU A 70 12.05 -1.56 37.20
C GLU A 70 10.75 -1.00 36.61
N ARG A 71 10.08 -0.08 37.31
CA ARG A 71 8.89 0.61 36.80
C ARG A 71 9.20 1.43 35.55
N GLN A 72 10.28 2.22 35.57
CA GLN A 72 10.69 3.00 34.40
C GLN A 72 11.05 2.11 33.21
N ALA A 73 11.76 1.00 33.46
CA ALA A 73 12.10 0.05 32.42
C ALA A 73 10.85 -0.63 31.83
N ALA A 74 9.88 -1.00 32.67
CA ALA A 74 8.61 -1.59 32.24
C ALA A 74 7.76 -0.59 31.44
N GLU A 75 7.69 0.68 31.86
CA GLU A 75 6.99 1.74 31.14
C GLU A 75 7.65 2.03 29.78
N GLU A 76 8.98 2.06 29.72
CA GLU A 76 9.72 2.26 28.48
C GLU A 76 9.53 1.08 27.51
N GLN A 77 9.55 -0.16 28.01
CA GLN A 77 9.24 -1.34 27.20
C GLN A 77 7.81 -1.31 26.68
N ALA A 78 6.82 -1.03 27.54
CA ALA A 78 5.42 -0.92 27.12
C ALA A 78 5.22 0.21 26.10
N ALA A 79 5.93 1.33 26.23
CA ALA A 79 5.89 2.42 25.24
C ALA A 79 6.49 1.99 23.89
N LYS A 80 7.62 1.25 23.90
CA LYS A 80 8.23 0.69 22.69
C LYS A 80 7.31 -0.30 22.00
N GLU A 81 6.72 -1.25 22.74
CA GLU A 81 5.79 -2.24 22.19
C GLU A 81 4.56 -1.58 21.56
N ARG A 82 4.00 -0.53 22.21
CA ARG A 82 2.89 0.25 21.64
C ARG A 82 3.30 0.97 20.35
N ALA A 83 4.47 1.60 20.34
CA ALA A 83 4.98 2.28 19.14
C ALA A 83 5.21 1.29 17.99
N GLU A 84 5.76 0.11 18.26
CA GLU A 84 5.95 -0.95 17.27
C GLU A 84 4.61 -1.47 16.73
N ALA A 85 3.63 -1.71 17.61
CA ALA A 85 2.29 -2.13 17.24
C ALA A 85 1.57 -1.08 16.38
N GLU A 86 1.67 0.21 16.73
CA GLU A 86 1.09 1.30 15.94
C GLU A 86 1.76 1.43 14.57
N MET A 87 3.09 1.31 14.50
CA MET A 87 3.81 1.35 13.23
C MET A 87 3.44 0.14 12.34
N SER A 88 3.29 -1.04 12.93
CA SER A 88 2.81 -2.23 12.23
C SER A 88 1.38 -2.04 11.68
N ALA A 89 0.48 -1.51 12.51
CA ALA A 89 -0.90 -1.24 12.10
C ALA A 89 -0.98 -0.22 10.96
N LYS A 90 -0.18 0.86 11.02
CA LYS A 90 -0.11 1.86 9.94
C LYS A 90 0.37 1.25 8.63
N LYS A 91 1.41 0.41 8.67
CA LYS A 91 1.90 -0.31 7.47
C LYS A 91 0.83 -1.19 6.86
N LEU A 92 0.08 -1.94 7.67
CA LEU A 92 -0.99 -2.81 7.17
C LEU A 92 -2.11 -1.99 6.51
N VAL A 93 -2.44 -0.83 7.07
CA VAL A 93 -3.41 0.10 6.45
C VAL A 93 -2.88 0.67 5.13
N GLU A 94 -1.61 1.05 5.08
CA GLU A 94 -0.97 1.55 3.85
C GLU A 94 -0.95 0.47 2.75
N GLU A 95 -0.50 -0.74 3.08
CA GLU A 95 -0.53 -1.90 2.16
C GLU A 95 -1.94 -2.15 1.63
N ARG A 96 -2.94 -2.22 2.52
CA ARG A 96 -4.35 -2.33 2.12
C ARG A 96 -4.75 -1.18 1.20
N SER A 97 -4.45 0.06 1.55
CA SER A 97 -4.84 1.23 0.73
C SER A 97 -4.25 1.18 -0.68
N THR A 98 -2.98 0.77 -0.81
CA THR A 98 -2.30 0.65 -2.11
C THR A 98 -2.88 -0.49 -2.94
N GLU A 99 -3.23 -1.63 -2.33
CA GLU A 99 -3.92 -2.72 -3.01
C GLU A 99 -5.29 -2.30 -3.53
N TRP A 100 -6.04 -1.56 -2.72
CA TRP A 100 -7.36 -1.05 -3.09
C TRP A 100 -7.26 -0.02 -4.21
N GLU A 101 -6.30 0.90 -4.14
CA GLU A 101 -6.03 1.86 -5.20
C GLU A 101 -5.68 1.14 -6.51
N ARG A 102 -4.79 0.14 -6.46
CA ARG A 102 -4.44 -0.67 -7.64
C ARG A 102 -5.68 -1.35 -8.24
N LYS A 103 -6.49 -2.02 -7.42
CA LYS A 103 -7.73 -2.67 -7.86
C LYS A 103 -8.72 -1.66 -8.45
N PHE A 104 -8.79 -0.46 -7.89
CA PHE A 104 -9.65 0.60 -8.39
C PHE A 104 -9.19 1.10 -9.76
N GLN A 105 -7.89 1.32 -9.95
CA GLN A 105 -7.32 1.71 -11.24
C GLN A 105 -7.52 0.63 -12.31
N GLU A 106 -7.32 -0.64 -11.96
CA GLU A 106 -7.60 -1.78 -12.85
C GLU A 106 -9.08 -1.82 -13.26
N LEU A 107 -10.01 -1.62 -12.32
CA LEU A 107 -11.44 -1.60 -12.60
C LEU A 107 -11.84 -0.41 -13.49
N GLN A 108 -11.24 0.77 -13.28
CA GLN A 108 -11.47 1.94 -14.12
C GLN A 108 -10.96 1.71 -15.54
N ALA A 109 -9.76 1.16 -15.70
CA ALA A 109 -9.21 0.82 -17.02
C ALA A 109 -10.10 -0.20 -17.75
N GLU A 110 -10.56 -1.25 -17.07
CA GLU A 110 -11.49 -2.25 -17.63
C GLU A 110 -12.80 -1.59 -18.08
N ARG A 111 -13.39 -0.72 -17.25
CA ARG A 111 -14.62 0.02 -17.59
C ARG A 111 -14.44 0.96 -18.78
N GLU A 112 -13.30 1.61 -18.91
CA GLU A 112 -13.00 2.49 -20.04
C GLU A 112 -12.79 1.69 -21.33
N GLN A 113 -12.11 0.54 -21.26
CA GLN A 113 -11.99 -0.38 -22.38
C GLN A 113 -13.36 -0.89 -22.84
N GLU A 114 -14.21 -1.31 -21.91
CA GLU A 114 -15.59 -1.75 -22.20
C GLU A 114 -16.40 -0.65 -22.88
N ARG A 115 -16.35 0.58 -22.35
CA ARG A 115 -17.07 1.72 -22.94
C ARG A 115 -16.56 2.05 -24.34
N ALA A 116 -15.24 2.02 -24.56
CA ALA A 116 -14.66 2.25 -25.87
C ALA A 116 -15.07 1.16 -26.88
N ALA A 117 -15.03 -0.11 -26.47
CA ALA A 117 -15.46 -1.23 -27.29
C ALA A 117 -16.96 -1.15 -27.66
N LEU A 118 -17.82 -0.80 -26.70
CA LEU A 118 -19.25 -0.62 -26.94
C LEU A 118 -19.56 0.58 -27.85
N ALA A 119 -18.83 1.68 -27.73
CA ALA A 119 -18.95 2.82 -28.64
C ALA A 119 -18.58 2.41 -30.07
N LYS A 120 -17.48 1.67 -30.23
CA LYS A 120 -17.04 1.14 -31.53
C LYS A 120 -18.01 0.13 -32.12
N GLU A 121 -18.60 -0.73 -31.29
CA GLU A 121 -19.66 -1.65 -31.68
C GLU A 121 -20.87 -0.89 -32.25
N ALA A 122 -21.27 0.21 -31.60
CA ALA A 122 -22.37 1.05 -32.07
C ALA A 122 -22.03 1.72 -33.42
N GLU A 123 -20.82 2.25 -33.57
CA GLU A 123 -20.33 2.82 -34.85
C GLU A 123 -20.33 1.76 -35.97
N TYR A 124 -19.81 0.56 -35.70
CA TYR A 124 -19.77 -0.55 -36.65
C TYR A 124 -21.17 -0.97 -37.09
N ASN A 125 -22.10 -1.13 -36.14
CA ASN A 125 -23.48 -1.50 -36.45
C ASN A 125 -24.20 -0.40 -37.25
N ALA A 126 -23.97 0.87 -36.92
CA ALA A 126 -24.51 1.99 -37.68
C ALA A 126 -23.98 2.02 -39.12
N LEU A 127 -22.69 1.76 -39.32
CA LEU A 127 -22.08 1.67 -40.65
C LEU A 127 -22.63 0.49 -41.45
N ARG A 128 -22.77 -0.69 -40.82
CA ARG A 128 -23.35 -1.87 -41.48
C ARG A 128 -24.79 -1.65 -41.91
N ALA A 129 -25.59 -1.02 -41.04
CA ALA A 129 -26.97 -0.65 -41.37
C ALA A 129 -27.01 0.32 -42.56
N TYR A 130 -26.12 1.32 -42.56
CA TYR A 130 -25.98 2.26 -43.68
C TYR A 130 -25.61 1.56 -44.98
N ILE A 131 -24.61 0.68 -44.97
CA ILE A 131 -24.22 -0.11 -46.16
C ILE A 131 -25.43 -0.89 -46.67
N GLN A 132 -26.16 -1.60 -45.79
CA GLN A 132 -27.31 -2.39 -46.20
C GLN A 132 -28.43 -1.52 -46.80
N GLU A 133 -28.71 -0.36 -46.20
CA GLU A 133 -29.69 0.60 -46.73
C GLU A 133 -29.30 1.12 -48.11
N ARG A 134 -28.06 1.58 -48.27
CA ARG A 134 -27.55 2.14 -49.53
C ARG A 134 -27.46 1.09 -50.63
N VAL A 135 -26.97 -0.10 -50.30
CA VAL A 135 -26.96 -1.25 -51.20
C VAL A 135 -28.37 -1.57 -51.68
N ASN A 136 -29.35 -1.64 -50.76
CA ASN A 136 -30.73 -1.95 -51.12
C ASN A 136 -31.36 -0.86 -52.00
N ALA A 137 -31.06 0.42 -51.75
CA ALA A 137 -31.50 1.53 -52.59
C ALA A 137 -30.89 1.46 -54.01
N GLU A 138 -29.65 0.98 -54.13
CA GLU A 138 -28.88 0.93 -55.37
C GLU A 138 -28.89 -0.44 -56.06
N ARG A 139 -29.64 -1.42 -55.53
CA ARG A 139 -29.74 -2.80 -56.06
C ARG A 139 -30.12 -2.87 -57.53
N SER A 140 -30.90 -1.91 -58.03
CA SER A 140 -31.31 -1.84 -59.44
C SER A 140 -30.23 -1.28 -60.37
N ASN A 141 -29.26 -0.56 -59.81
CA ASN A 141 -28.22 0.15 -60.57
C ASN A 141 -26.87 -0.57 -60.56
N ILE A 142 -26.67 -1.52 -59.64
CA ILE A 142 -25.44 -2.31 -59.50
C ILE A 142 -25.74 -3.74 -59.91
N ALA A 143 -24.81 -4.37 -60.65
CA ALA A 143 -24.95 -5.78 -60.99
C ALA A 143 -25.02 -6.65 -59.71
N PRO A 144 -25.93 -7.65 -59.63
CA PRO A 144 -26.10 -8.49 -58.44
C PRO A 144 -24.79 -9.14 -57.93
N GLU A 145 -23.90 -9.51 -58.84
CA GLU A 145 -22.59 -10.12 -58.54
C GLU A 145 -21.58 -9.14 -57.89
N LEU A 146 -21.81 -7.83 -58.05
CA LEU A 146 -20.91 -6.79 -57.56
C LEU A 146 -21.36 -6.18 -56.23
N VAL A 147 -22.58 -6.49 -55.78
CA VAL A 147 -23.17 -5.96 -54.54
C VAL A 147 -22.35 -6.34 -53.31
N ASP A 148 -21.77 -7.54 -53.29
CA ASP A 148 -20.95 -8.04 -52.17
C ASP A 148 -19.60 -7.32 -52.03
N LEU A 149 -19.16 -6.59 -53.06
CA LEU A 149 -17.88 -5.86 -53.07
C LEU A 149 -17.99 -4.46 -52.44
N VAL A 150 -19.19 -4.03 -52.03
CA VAL A 150 -19.39 -2.74 -51.36
C VAL A 150 -18.74 -2.78 -49.98
N THR A 151 -17.64 -2.05 -49.83
CA THR A 151 -16.82 -2.01 -48.62
C THR A 151 -16.36 -0.58 -48.32
N GLY A 152 -16.15 -0.28 -47.02
CA GLY A 152 -15.65 1.02 -46.56
C GLY A 152 -15.60 1.08 -45.03
N ASN A 153 -14.69 1.89 -44.48
CA ASN A 153 -14.57 2.12 -43.03
C ASN A 153 -15.36 3.35 -42.56
N THR A 154 -15.75 4.22 -43.49
CA THR A 154 -16.63 5.37 -43.24
C THR A 154 -17.77 5.40 -44.24
N ARG A 155 -18.77 6.27 -44.00
CA ARG A 155 -19.92 6.42 -44.91
C ARG A 155 -19.49 6.91 -46.29
N GLU A 156 -18.53 7.82 -46.32
CA GLU A 156 -17.99 8.43 -47.53
C GLU A 156 -17.24 7.40 -48.39
N GLU A 157 -16.44 6.52 -47.74
CA GLU A 157 -15.77 5.42 -48.44
C GLU A 157 -16.78 4.43 -49.03
N VAL A 158 -17.87 4.14 -48.31
CA VAL A 158 -18.96 3.29 -48.79
C VAL A 158 -19.63 3.91 -50.01
N ASP A 159 -19.96 5.19 -49.98
CA ASP A 159 -20.59 5.88 -51.12
C ASP A 159 -19.66 5.92 -52.34
N ALA A 160 -18.37 6.19 -52.14
CA ALA A 160 -17.38 6.15 -53.23
C ALA A 160 -17.26 4.73 -53.83
N SER A 161 -17.33 3.69 -52.99
CA SER A 161 -17.33 2.29 -53.43
C SER A 161 -18.58 1.97 -54.28
N ILE A 162 -19.75 2.42 -53.84
CA ILE A 162 -21.02 2.27 -54.57
C ILE A 162 -20.97 2.98 -55.93
N GLU A 163 -20.45 4.21 -55.98
CA GLU A 163 -20.31 4.95 -57.25
C GLU A 163 -19.36 4.24 -58.22
N LEU A 164 -18.23 3.73 -57.72
CA LEU A 164 -17.29 2.96 -58.52
C LEU A 164 -17.94 1.69 -59.08
N LEU A 165 -18.74 0.98 -58.29
CA LEU A 165 -19.40 -0.26 -58.70
C LEU A 165 -20.54 0.00 -59.69
N ARG A 166 -21.25 1.13 -59.56
CA ARG A 166 -22.21 1.58 -60.58
C ARG A 166 -21.51 1.84 -61.91
N ALA A 167 -20.43 2.63 -61.91
CA ALA A 167 -19.66 2.93 -63.11
C ALA A 167 -19.09 1.66 -63.77
N LYS A 168 -18.61 0.69 -62.96
CA LYS A 168 -18.17 -0.61 -63.45
C LYS A 168 -19.31 -1.44 -64.03
N THR A 169 -20.49 -1.40 -63.43
CA THR A 169 -21.69 -2.09 -63.95
C THR A 169 -22.04 -1.55 -65.34
N ASP A 170 -22.06 -0.22 -65.51
CA ASP A 170 -22.32 0.42 -66.80
C ASP A 170 -21.27 0.05 -67.84
N ALA A 171 -19.98 0.03 -67.46
CA ALA A 171 -18.89 -0.39 -68.33
C ALA A 171 -18.98 -1.88 -68.73
N ILE A 172 -19.35 -2.76 -67.79
CA ILE A 172 -19.58 -4.18 -68.07
C ILE A 172 -20.75 -4.32 -69.04
N PHE A 173 -21.86 -3.62 -68.85
CA PHE A 173 -23.00 -3.70 -69.74
C PHE A 173 -22.66 -3.22 -71.17
N GLN A 174 -21.92 -2.11 -71.29
CA GLN A 174 -21.42 -1.61 -72.57
C GLN A 174 -20.46 -2.61 -73.25
N SER A 175 -19.51 -3.16 -72.50
CA SER A 175 -18.55 -4.13 -73.02
C SER A 175 -19.20 -5.46 -73.41
N VAL A 176 -20.17 -5.96 -72.64
CA VAL A 176 -20.95 -7.18 -72.98
C VAL A 176 -21.81 -6.95 -74.21
N THR A 177 -22.42 -5.78 -74.35
CA THR A 177 -23.21 -5.43 -75.55
C THR A 177 -22.31 -5.36 -76.79
N ALA A 178 -21.15 -4.70 -76.68
CA ALA A 178 -20.15 -4.65 -77.75
C ALA A 178 -19.59 -6.05 -78.08
N ALA A 179 -19.29 -6.84 -77.05
CA ALA A 179 -18.80 -8.20 -77.20
C ALA A 179 -19.86 -9.15 -77.77
N GLN A 180 -21.16 -8.99 -77.49
CA GLN A 180 -22.22 -9.78 -78.12
C GLN A 180 -22.40 -9.43 -79.61
N GLN A 181 -22.26 -8.15 -79.97
CA GLN A 181 -22.25 -7.74 -81.38
C GLN A 181 -21.03 -8.31 -82.12
N GLN A 182 -19.89 -8.43 -81.45
CA GLN A 182 -18.64 -8.97 -82.00
C GLN A 182 -18.55 -10.52 -81.90
N ALA A 183 -19.23 -11.14 -80.95
CA ALA A 183 -19.31 -12.60 -80.80
C ALA A 183 -20.25 -13.23 -81.82
N ARG A 184 -21.20 -12.46 -82.39
CA ARG A 184 -21.95 -12.88 -83.58
C ARG A 184 -21.08 -13.01 -84.85
N SER A 185 -19.86 -12.46 -84.87
CA SER A 185 -18.94 -12.56 -86.01
C SER A 185 -17.73 -13.48 -85.77
N GLN A 186 -17.57 -14.07 -84.58
CA GLN A 186 -16.42 -14.90 -84.24
C GLN A 186 -16.83 -16.05 -83.28
N MET A 187 -17.50 -17.08 -83.79
CA MET A 187 -17.62 -18.36 -83.08
C MET A 187 -16.36 -19.20 -83.32
N ARG A 188 -15.43 -19.23 -82.34
CA ARG A 188 -14.56 -20.39 -82.11
C ARG A 188 -14.00 -20.38 -80.69
N GLY A 189 -14.15 -21.52 -80.02
CA GLY A 189 -13.96 -21.68 -78.59
C GLY A 189 -12.52 -21.79 -78.09
N VAL A 190 -12.38 -21.88 -76.77
CA VAL A 190 -11.19 -22.38 -76.08
C VAL A 190 -11.56 -22.87 -74.67
N SER A 191 -10.70 -23.79 -74.21
CA SER A 191 -10.85 -24.74 -73.11
C SER A 191 -10.82 -24.16 -71.69
N THR A 192 -11.46 -24.91 -70.80
CA THR A 192 -11.43 -24.90 -69.33
C THR A 192 -10.07 -25.34 -68.78
N THR A 193 -9.52 -24.57 -67.84
CA THR A 193 -8.51 -24.96 -66.82
C THR A 193 -8.14 -23.68 -66.03
N GLY A 194 -8.05 -23.61 -64.71
CA GLY A 194 -8.14 -24.57 -63.62
C GLY A 194 -7.73 -23.87 -62.32
N TYR A 195 -8.40 -24.27 -61.23
CA TYR A 195 -7.97 -24.23 -59.83
C TYR A 195 -7.82 -22.89 -59.06
N THR A 196 -8.63 -22.82 -58.01
CA THR A 196 -8.58 -21.97 -56.82
C THR A 196 -7.47 -22.42 -55.87
N GLY A 197 -6.71 -21.50 -55.28
CA GLY A 197 -5.75 -21.79 -54.23
C GLY A 197 -5.56 -20.61 -53.29
N ASN A 198 -6.58 -20.30 -52.49
CA ASN A 198 -6.41 -19.40 -51.35
C ASN A 198 -5.57 -20.11 -50.29
N GLY A 199 -4.42 -19.54 -49.97
CA GLY A 199 -3.52 -20.04 -48.94
C GLY A 199 -4.17 -20.00 -47.54
N PRO A 200 -3.80 -20.91 -46.64
CA PRO A 200 -4.25 -20.89 -45.26
C PRO A 200 -3.71 -19.62 -44.58
N THR A 201 -4.63 -18.85 -44.00
CA THR A 201 -4.31 -17.68 -43.18
C THR A 201 -3.75 -18.15 -41.84
N ASP A 202 -2.65 -17.53 -41.43
CA ASP A 202 -1.98 -17.77 -40.16
C ASP A 202 -2.94 -17.62 -38.99
N GLY A 203 -3.13 -18.73 -38.28
CA GLY A 203 -3.72 -18.74 -36.95
C GLY A 203 -2.65 -18.44 -35.92
N ASP A 204 -2.44 -17.16 -35.62
CA ASP A 204 -1.81 -16.75 -34.38
C ASP A 204 -2.58 -15.57 -33.78
N ALA A 205 -3.78 -15.88 -33.29
CA ALA A 205 -4.52 -15.01 -32.39
C ALA A 205 -3.90 -15.10 -30.99
N GLY A 206 -2.65 -14.64 -30.87
CA GLY A 206 -2.12 -14.25 -29.57
C GLY A 206 -3.04 -13.17 -29.02
N ALA A 207 -3.55 -13.37 -27.81
CA ALA A 207 -4.44 -12.44 -27.13
C ALA A 207 -3.71 -11.10 -26.89
N ARG A 208 -3.66 -10.24 -27.90
CA ARG A 208 -3.16 -8.88 -27.74
C ARG A 208 -4.15 -8.17 -26.83
N GLN A 209 -3.65 -7.72 -25.69
CA GLN A 209 -4.35 -6.76 -24.85
C GLN A 209 -4.28 -5.43 -25.60
N LEU A 210 -5.35 -5.07 -26.31
CA LEU A 210 -5.44 -3.76 -26.98
C LEU A 210 -5.69 -2.68 -25.93
N SER A 211 -4.97 -1.56 -26.03
CA SER A 211 -5.20 -0.41 -25.16
C SER A 211 -6.49 0.34 -25.54
N VAL A 212 -6.98 1.19 -24.64
CA VAL A 212 -8.19 2.02 -24.87
C VAL A 212 -8.01 2.92 -26.10
N GLU A 213 -6.83 3.54 -26.23
CA GLU A 213 -6.48 4.40 -27.35
C GLU A 213 -6.42 3.62 -28.67
N ASP A 214 -5.91 2.38 -28.64
CA ASP A 214 -5.88 1.52 -29.83
C ASP A 214 -7.29 1.17 -30.28
N ILE A 215 -8.20 0.81 -29.35
CA ILE A 215 -9.59 0.50 -29.67
C ILE A 215 -10.29 1.72 -30.29
N LYS A 216 -10.04 2.92 -29.76
CA LYS A 216 -10.62 4.17 -30.27
C LYS A 216 -10.14 4.53 -31.68
N ASN A 217 -8.86 4.30 -31.98
CA ASN A 217 -8.26 4.71 -33.24
C ASN A 217 -8.26 3.61 -34.31
N MET A 218 -8.66 2.38 -33.97
CA MET A 218 -8.68 1.26 -34.90
C MET A 218 -9.72 1.46 -36.02
N PRO A 219 -9.36 1.14 -37.29
CA PRO A 219 -10.31 1.15 -38.39
C PRO A 219 -11.38 0.05 -38.22
N MET A 220 -12.59 0.31 -38.70
CA MET A 220 -13.75 -0.61 -38.53
C MET A 220 -13.50 -2.03 -39.06
N SER A 221 -12.75 -2.13 -40.15
CA SER A 221 -12.35 -3.42 -40.74
C SER A 221 -11.41 -4.25 -39.85
N GLU A 222 -10.57 -3.60 -39.04
CA GLU A 222 -9.73 -4.28 -38.05
C GLU A 222 -10.52 -4.60 -36.78
N PHE A 223 -11.39 -3.68 -36.33
CA PHE A 223 -12.26 -3.92 -35.19
C PHE A 223 -13.14 -5.16 -35.42
N ALA A 224 -13.68 -5.33 -36.62
CA ALA A 224 -14.48 -6.50 -37.00
C ALA A 224 -13.76 -7.84 -36.77
N LYS A 225 -12.43 -7.89 -36.89
CA LYS A 225 -11.62 -9.11 -36.68
C LYS A 225 -11.45 -9.44 -35.20
N TYR A 226 -11.30 -8.42 -34.35
CA TYR A 226 -11.05 -8.58 -32.91
C TYR A 226 -12.29 -8.44 -32.04
N ARG A 227 -13.44 -8.13 -32.63
CA ARG A 227 -14.73 -7.93 -31.96
C ARG A 227 -15.09 -9.06 -30.99
N SER A 228 -14.97 -10.32 -31.43
CA SER A 228 -15.32 -11.49 -30.59
C SER A 228 -14.41 -11.62 -29.37
N GLN A 229 -13.15 -11.20 -29.47
CA GLN A 229 -12.19 -11.22 -28.36
C GLN A 229 -12.40 -10.03 -27.42
N LEU A 230 -12.64 -8.83 -27.95
CA LEU A 230 -12.86 -7.61 -27.16
C LEU A 230 -14.17 -7.66 -26.37
N LEU A 231 -15.27 -8.06 -27.02
CA LEU A 231 -16.56 -8.23 -26.34
C LEU A 231 -16.67 -9.55 -25.60
N GLY A 232 -15.99 -10.61 -26.07
CA GLY A 232 -15.93 -11.89 -25.37
C GLY A 232 -15.16 -11.80 -24.05
N ALA A 233 -14.04 -11.07 -24.00
CA ALA A 233 -13.32 -10.81 -22.76
C ALA A 233 -14.17 -9.98 -21.77
N ALA A 234 -14.87 -8.95 -22.25
CA ALA A 234 -15.80 -8.17 -21.43
C ALA A 234 -17.00 -9.00 -20.90
N ALA A 235 -17.56 -9.90 -21.72
CA ALA A 235 -18.66 -10.79 -21.33
C ALA A 235 -18.22 -11.93 -20.39
N THR A 236 -16.99 -12.43 -20.55
CA THR A 236 -16.44 -13.50 -19.72
C THR A 236 -15.99 -12.98 -18.35
N ASN A 237 -15.41 -11.77 -18.30
CA ASN A 237 -15.02 -11.13 -17.04
C ASN A 237 -16.23 -10.67 -16.20
N SER A 238 -17.31 -10.23 -16.84
CA SER A 238 -18.56 -9.88 -16.14
C SER A 238 -19.33 -11.12 -15.63
N SER A 239 -19.21 -12.27 -16.31
CA SER A 239 -19.84 -13.52 -15.88
C SER A 239 -19.10 -14.24 -14.74
N ASN A 240 -17.78 -14.04 -14.61
CA ASN A 240 -16.96 -14.63 -13.53
C ASN A 240 -16.86 -13.77 -12.25
N ARG A 241 -17.51 -12.59 -12.20
CA ARG A 241 -17.52 -11.70 -11.02
C ARG A 241 -18.90 -11.55 -10.36
N GLY A 242 -19.82 -12.46 -10.64
CA GLY A 242 -21.15 -12.46 -10.07
C GLY A 242 -21.42 -13.67 -9.17
N LEU A 243 -21.63 -13.39 -7.88
CA LEU A 243 -22.40 -14.18 -6.91
C LEU A 243 -21.61 -15.23 -6.10
N PHE A 244 -21.31 -14.87 -4.84
CA PHE A 244 -20.77 -15.65 -3.71
C PHE A 244 -19.24 -15.80 -3.60
N ASP A 245 -18.62 -14.85 -2.89
CA ASP A 245 -17.91 -15.07 -1.60
C ASP A 245 -17.79 -13.74 -0.84
#